data_AF-A0A3G9J9V1-F1
#
_entry.id   AF-A0A3G9J9V1-F1
#
_cell.length_a   1.000
_cell.length_b   1.000
_cell.length_c   1.000
_cell.angle_alpha   90.00
_cell.angle_beta   90.00
_cell.angle_gamma   90.00
#
_symmetry.space_group_name_H-M   'P 1'
#
loop_
_entity.id
_entity.type
_entity.pdbx_description
1 polymer ?
#
loop_
_entity_poly.entity_id
_entity_poly.type
_entity_poly.pdbx_seq_one_letter_code
_entity_poly.pdbx_strand_id
1 'polypeptide(L)' 'MLNDKFVGYKVSFKMGKFSICVYMEKDEYETWKTNSDKGINDVSVEEVEIALSYFLN' A
#
# COMPACT_ATOMS: atom_id res chain seq x y z
N MET A 1 -8.51 22.65 0.52
CA MET A 1 -9.46 21.74 1.19
C MET A 1 -8.60 20.74 1.96
N LEU A 2 -8.72 20.67 3.28
CA LEU A 2 -7.76 19.98 4.18
C LEU A 2 -8.22 18.56 4.57
N ASN A 3 -9.25 18.04 3.90
CA ASN A 3 -9.92 16.78 4.24
C ASN A 3 -9.78 15.73 3.13
N ASP A 4 -8.85 15.89 2.20
CA ASP A 4 -8.65 14.90 1.16
C ASP A 4 -8.08 13.63 1.81
N LYS A 5 -8.77 12.52 1.58
CA LYS A 5 -8.44 11.20 2.10
C LYS A 5 -8.02 10.30 0.95
N PHE A 6 -6.95 9.57 1.17
CA PHE A 6 -6.57 8.42 0.38
C PHE A 6 -7.36 7.21 0.88
N VAL A 7 -8.00 6.48 -0.05
CA VAL A 7 -8.66 5.20 0.22
C VAL A 7 -8.07 4.18 -0.72
N GLY A 8 -7.51 3.11 -0.17
CA GLY A 8 -6.82 2.11 -0.96
C GLY A 8 -6.21 1.03 -0.10
N TYR A 9 -5.07 0.51 -0.52
CA TYR A 9 -4.37 -0.54 0.18
C TYR A 9 -3.00 -0.08 0.64
N LYS A 10 -2.65 -0.47 1.87
CA LYS A 10 -1.28 -0.48 2.36
C LYS A 10 -0.70 -1.87 2.15
N VAL A 11 0.22 -1.98 1.20
CA VAL A 11 0.96 -3.19 0.88
C VAL A 11 2.29 -3.13 1.62
N SER A 12 2.49 -4.01 2.60
CA SER A 12 3.72 -4.07 3.39
C SER A 12 4.55 -5.28 3.02
N PHE A 13 5.78 -5.04 2.58
CA PHE A 13 6.77 -6.04 2.24
C PHE A 13 7.70 -6.24 3.42
N LYS A 14 7.91 -7.48 3.87
CA LYS A 14 8.93 -7.79 4.88
C LYS A 14 10.24 -8.17 4.19
N MET A 15 11.30 -7.44 4.51
CA MET A 15 12.66 -7.69 4.03
C MET A 15 13.59 -7.87 5.23
N GLY A 16 13.53 -9.05 5.84
CA GLY A 16 14.28 -9.37 7.05
C GLY A 16 13.84 -8.49 8.23
N LYS A 17 14.71 -7.59 8.68
CA LYS A 17 14.42 -6.65 9.79
C LYS A 17 13.69 -5.39 9.33
N PHE A 18 13.63 -5.12 8.04
CA PHE A 18 13.02 -3.94 7.48
C PHE A 18 11.65 -4.26 6.92
N SER A 19 10.76 -3.26 6.93
CA SER A 19 9.50 -3.33 6.21
C SER A 19 9.34 -2.10 5.34
N ILE A 20 8.97 -2.32 4.09
CA ILE A 20 8.61 -1.27 3.15
C ILE A 20 7.09 -1.28 3.03
N CYS A 21 6.46 -0.12 3.23
CA CYS A 21 5.03 0.06 3.04
C CYS A 21 4.80 0.89 1.78
N VAL A 22 3.96 0.38 0.88
CA VAL A 22 3.51 1.08 -0.32
C VAL A 22 2.01 1.29 -0.21
N TYR A 23 1.55 2.50 -0.47
CA TYR A 23 0.14 2.85 -0.46
C TYR A 23 -0.31 2.97 -1.91
N MET A 24 -1.32 2.18 -2.30
CA MET A 24 -1.80 2.08 -3.67
C MET A 24 -3.31 2.25 -3.71
N GLU A 25 -3.82 2.96 -4.71
CA GLU A 25 -5.25 2.97 -4.97
C GLU A 25 -5.74 1.55 -5.32
N LYS A 26 -7.04 1.30 -5.16
CA LYS A 26 -7.60 -0.04 -5.36
C LYS A 26 -7.30 -0.61 -6.75
N ASP A 27 -7.45 0.21 -7.79
CA ASP A 27 -7.24 -0.20 -9.18
C ASP A 27 -5.77 -0.49 -9.50
N GLU A 28 -4.86 0.30 -8.91
CA GLU A 28 -3.42 0.10 -9.01
C GLU A 28 -3.00 -1.20 -8.31
N TYR A 29 -3.55 -1.48 -7.14
CA TYR A 29 -3.27 -2.71 -6.40
C TYR A 29 -3.73 -3.95 -7.16
N GLU A 30 -4.93 -3.98 -7.73
CA GLU A 30 -5.40 -5.15 -8.49
C GLU A 30 -4.56 -5.37 -9.77
N THR A 31 -4.13 -4.28 -10.41
CA THR A 31 -3.18 -4.34 -11.54
C THR A 31 -1.83 -4.87 -11.08
N TRP A 32 -1.29 -4.36 -9.97
CA TRP A 32 -0.02 -4.82 -9.40
C TRP A 32 -0.09 -6.30 -9.04
N LYS A 33 -1.11 -6.73 -8.30
CA LYS A 33 -1.34 -8.11 -7.88
C LYS A 33 -1.37 -9.10 -9.05
N THR A 34 -1.89 -8.66 -10.20
CA THR A 34 -1.91 -9.48 -11.43
C THR A 34 -0.53 -9.61 -12.06
N ASN A 35 0.31 -8.57 -11.96
CA ASN A 35 1.64 -8.52 -12.58
C ASN A 35 2.78 -8.87 -11.60
N SER A 36 2.50 -8.92 -10.30
CA SER A 36 3.50 -9.19 -9.27
C SER A 36 3.98 -10.63 -9.35
N ASP A 37 5.28 -10.84 -9.25
CA ASP A 37 5.89 -12.15 -9.33
C ASP A 37 5.42 -13.05 -8.17
N LYS A 38 5.16 -14.32 -8.45
CA LYS A 38 4.72 -15.33 -7.47
C LYS A 38 5.78 -15.60 -6.39
N GLY A 39 7.00 -15.08 -6.56
CA GLY A 39 8.07 -15.14 -5.57
C GLY A 39 7.91 -14.19 -4.37
N ILE A 40 7.01 -13.19 -4.46
CA ILE A 40 6.74 -12.26 -3.38
C ILE A 40 5.77 -12.92 -2.38
N ASN A 41 6.32 -13.68 -1.44
CA ASN A 41 5.53 -14.46 -0.47
C ASN A 41 5.27 -13.73 0.86
N ASP A 42 6.12 -12.76 1.21
CA ASP A 42 6.08 -12.05 2.51
C ASP A 42 5.46 -10.65 2.37
N VAL A 43 4.22 -10.62 1.89
CA VAL A 43 3.41 -9.39 1.77
C VAL A 43 2.17 -9.46 2.63
N SER A 44 1.92 -8.38 3.38
CA SER A 44 0.64 -8.15 4.06
C SER A 44 -0.08 -6.98 3.43
N VAL A 45 -1.39 -7.10 3.24
CA VAL A 45 -2.22 -6.08 2.61
C VAL A 45 -3.33 -5.67 3.59
N GLU A 46 -3.49 -4.37 3.76
CA GLU A 46 -4.50 -3.77 4.64
C GLU A 46 -5.27 -2.71 3.85
N GLU A 47 -6.60 -2.74 3.87
CA GLU A 47 -7.41 -1.65 3.33
C GLU A 47 -7.38 -0.47 4.31
N VAL A 48 -7.07 0.72 3.81
CA VAL A 48 -6.83 1.90 4.63
C VAL A 48 -7.57 3.11 4.08
N GLU A 49 -8.05 3.95 5.00
CA GLU A 49 -8.53 5.31 4.75
C GLU A 49 -7.64 6.27 5.55
N ILE A 50 -6.82 7.06 4.87
CA ILE A 50 -5.78 7.89 5.49
C ILE A 50 -5.91 9.32 4.98
N ALA A 51 -5.81 10.32 5.86
CA ALA A 51 -5.73 11.71 5.44
C ALA A 51 -4.43 11.94 4.64
N LEU A 52 -4.50 12.66 3.51
CA LEU A 52 -3.32 12.91 2.67
C LEU A 52 -2.19 13.65 3.42
N SER A 53 -2.52 14.38 4.49
CA SER A 53 -1.54 15.01 5.38
C SER A 53 -0.60 14.01 6.06
N TYR A 54 -0.96 12.73 6.15
CA TYR A 54 -0.09 11.67 6.66
C TYR A 54 1.17 11.46 5.81
N PHE A 55 1.10 11.73 4.49
CA PHE A 55 2.24 11.55 3.58
C PHE A 55 3.15 12.79 3.49
N LEU A 56 2.71 13.93 4.01
CA LEU A 56 3.43 15.21 3.96
C LEU A 56 4.23 15.51 5.22
N ASN A 57 4.10 14.68 6.26
CA ASN A 57 4.88 14.69 7.49
C ASN A 57 5.97 13.63 7.45
#